data_AF-A0A1V2LCA2-F1
#
_entry.id   AF-A0A1V2LCA2-F1
#
_cell.length_a   1.000
_cell.length_b   1.000
_cell.length_c   1.000
_cell.angle_alpha   90.00
_cell.angle_beta   90.00
_cell.angle_gamma   90.00
#
_symmetry.space_group_name_H-M   'P 1'
#
loop_
_entity.id
_entity.type
_entity.pdbx_description
1 polymer ?
#
loop_
_entity_poly.entity_id
_entity_poly.type
_entity_poly.pdbx_seq_one_letter_code
_entity_poly.pdbx_strand_id
1 'polypeptide(L)'
;MKFGKTLERALEEDQIPPEWIDSSIHYKPLKKSINRVVDEMEQVGLSREYIEDGNLRLYYEFDREASGLLDPTLKFEDDKEETESIRNKKLELTNDRVFFNDLYAQYQSLVKFNTMHEALLSDKVKKIAMLITKLTDSSNRSKADMYLWRNIFNLYVEFKLDLKSHFTMKNLNKFVKHLNDVKLIKSFKHSKQNTKYFDQFYQLNVELIQFLNFSNLNTIAIRKIMKKFDKHTLLKSSSNLAKIMTIQKSKLSTSTIEQIISTDVVRLVPQLDDYLCPICFTIAYKPIRLECQHFFCIRCLIKLQRRGEAKCPMCREPVVMKATEINVDHELIEYMKQNFPEEVKKKKRANEKEVTDETLAMAYGGGDKCLKLGLSALDNHRLRSYNELGQSLIRQKSTELSTQLSLFKSILLNFLTEHNDELSSDLEVRNKFIQTCSMVGIDPLQIYGQDGNKMQEFYCELCVRIIEYSNAMRDLNGGLMPVEQFLEEFGKMNVTYTDIEKCVEMLRPLNEDVEIVRIGKREYLKNFHIEITQDQNVVFEIASNIGYVSVRMLKDNLGWPSYRATSVLDGMVSSGYLWVDRFKGKVLYWDPAWIQKV
;
A
#
# COMPACT_ATOMS: atom_id res chain seq x y z
N MET A 1 -21.27 -4.16 36.35
CA MET A 1 -22.34 -5.07 35.89
C MET A 1 -22.92 -4.78 34.50
N LYS A 2 -22.62 -3.65 33.82
CA LYS A 2 -23.40 -3.21 32.64
C LYS A 2 -23.14 -3.99 31.33
N PHE A 3 -21.89 -4.34 31.01
CA PHE A 3 -21.55 -4.84 29.67
C PHE A 3 -22.22 -6.15 29.23
N GLY A 4 -22.39 -7.14 30.11
CA GLY A 4 -23.03 -8.42 29.71
C GLY A 4 -24.48 -8.26 29.28
N LYS A 5 -25.26 -7.40 29.98
CA LYS A 5 -26.62 -7.04 29.58
C LYS A 5 -26.62 -6.15 28.33
N THR A 6 -25.62 -5.27 28.19
CA THR A 6 -25.46 -4.45 26.98
C THR A 6 -25.13 -5.28 25.74
N LEU A 7 -24.35 -6.36 25.88
CA LEU A 7 -24.01 -7.26 24.79
C LEU A 7 -25.26 -8.02 24.30
N GLU A 8 -26.01 -8.63 25.21
CA GLU A 8 -27.28 -9.31 24.88
C GLU A 8 -28.28 -8.35 24.24
N ARG A 9 -28.44 -7.16 24.84
CA ARG A 9 -29.31 -6.13 24.29
C ARG A 9 -28.84 -5.63 22.92
N ALA A 10 -27.53 -5.52 22.68
CA ALA A 10 -27.00 -5.13 21.37
C ALA A 10 -27.20 -6.24 20.32
N LEU A 11 -27.11 -7.52 20.72
CA LEU A 11 -27.44 -8.64 19.84
C LEU A 11 -28.92 -8.66 19.45
N GLU A 12 -29.81 -8.29 20.38
CA GLU A 12 -31.26 -8.15 20.13
C GLU A 12 -31.60 -6.88 19.31
N GLU A 13 -30.99 -5.73 19.61
CA GLU A 13 -31.25 -4.45 18.93
C GLU A 13 -30.76 -4.44 17.47
N ASP A 14 -29.66 -5.14 17.16
CA ASP A 14 -29.11 -5.23 15.80
C ASP A 14 -29.82 -6.30 14.93
N GLN A 15 -30.92 -6.89 15.42
CA GLN A 15 -31.73 -7.90 14.71
C GLN A 15 -30.89 -9.10 14.22
N ILE A 16 -29.88 -9.50 15.00
CA ILE A 16 -29.03 -10.62 14.64
C ILE A 16 -29.85 -11.92 14.69
N PRO A 17 -29.76 -12.80 13.68
CA PRO A 17 -30.50 -14.06 13.67
C PRO A 17 -30.25 -14.90 14.93
N PRO A 18 -31.28 -15.59 15.47
CA PRO A 18 -31.14 -16.36 16.72
C PRO A 18 -30.08 -17.46 16.59
N GLU A 19 -29.96 -18.09 15.42
CA GLU A 19 -28.96 -19.12 15.12
C GLU A 19 -27.51 -18.60 15.28
N TRP A 20 -27.27 -17.30 15.08
CA TRP A 20 -25.94 -16.70 15.23
C TRP A 20 -25.63 -16.41 16.69
N ILE A 21 -26.66 -16.10 17.49
CA ILE A 21 -26.53 -15.83 18.93
C ILE A 21 -26.04 -17.09 19.66
N ASP A 22 -26.48 -18.28 19.24
CA ASP A 22 -26.04 -19.56 19.81
C ASP A 22 -24.55 -19.83 19.56
N SER A 23 -24.00 -19.31 18.46
CA SER A 23 -22.56 -19.41 18.14
C SER A 23 -21.72 -18.25 18.71
N SER A 24 -22.34 -17.35 19.47
CA SER A 24 -21.69 -16.17 20.06
C SER A 24 -20.95 -16.48 21.37
N ILE A 25 -20.13 -15.54 21.82
CA ILE A 25 -19.37 -15.71 23.05
C ILE A 25 -20.26 -15.47 24.28
N HIS A 26 -20.37 -16.49 25.12
CA HIS A 26 -21.18 -16.45 26.32
C HIS A 26 -20.44 -15.76 27.48
N TYR A 27 -20.49 -14.42 27.48
CA TYR A 27 -19.78 -13.58 28.44
C TYR A 27 -20.16 -13.83 29.91
N LYS A 28 -21.43 -14.16 30.21
CA LYS A 28 -21.93 -14.37 31.58
C LYS A 28 -21.35 -15.64 32.23
N PRO A 29 -21.41 -16.84 31.61
CA PRO A 29 -20.73 -18.04 32.10
C PRO A 29 -19.24 -17.84 32.31
N LEU A 30 -18.53 -17.29 31.32
CA LEU A 30 -17.10 -17.03 31.40
C LEU A 30 -16.76 -16.12 32.59
N LYS A 31 -17.55 -15.06 32.82
CA LYS A 31 -17.38 -14.19 33.98
C LYS A 31 -17.55 -14.94 35.31
N LYS A 32 -18.50 -15.87 35.42
CA LYS A 32 -18.67 -16.68 36.64
C LYS A 32 -17.47 -17.61 36.85
N SER A 33 -16.91 -18.14 35.77
CA SER A 33 -15.70 -18.97 35.84
C SER A 33 -14.48 -18.17 36.36
N ILE A 34 -14.31 -16.90 35.95
CA ILE A 34 -13.25 -16.02 36.51
C ILE A 34 -13.34 -15.93 38.03
N ASN A 35 -14.54 -15.78 38.60
CA ASN A 35 -14.68 -15.71 40.05
C ASN A 35 -14.20 -17.00 40.73
N ARG A 36 -14.49 -18.17 40.15
CA ARG A 36 -14.02 -19.46 40.70
C ARG A 36 -12.49 -19.59 40.67
N VAL A 37 -11.85 -19.04 39.63
CA VAL A 37 -10.38 -18.99 39.55
C VAL A 37 -9.82 -18.10 40.66
N VAL A 38 -10.44 -16.94 40.92
CA VAL A 38 -10.01 -16.05 42.01
C VAL A 38 -10.19 -16.73 43.38
N ASP A 39 -11.33 -17.39 43.60
CA ASP A 39 -11.59 -18.12 44.86
C ASP A 39 -10.56 -19.26 45.07
N GLU A 40 -10.15 -19.95 44.00
CA GLU A 40 -9.10 -20.98 44.05
C GLU A 40 -7.71 -20.37 44.31
N MET A 41 -7.38 -19.24 43.69
CA MET A 41 -6.13 -18.52 43.95
C MET A 41 -6.00 -18.12 45.43
N GLU A 42 -7.09 -17.62 46.04
CA GLU A 42 -7.12 -17.28 47.46
C GLU A 42 -6.89 -18.51 48.36
N GLN A 43 -7.49 -19.66 48.02
CA GLN A 43 -7.30 -20.92 48.77
C GLN A 43 -5.87 -21.45 48.70
N VAL A 44 -5.18 -21.24 47.58
CA VAL A 44 -3.79 -21.67 47.38
C VAL A 44 -2.78 -20.68 47.98
N GLY A 45 -3.25 -19.53 48.48
CA GLY A 45 -2.43 -18.50 49.12
C GLY A 45 -1.88 -17.45 48.15
N LEU A 46 -2.36 -17.42 46.91
CA LEU A 46 -2.10 -16.36 45.93
C LEU A 46 -3.18 -15.27 46.03
N SER A 47 -3.27 -14.64 47.20
CA SER A 47 -4.17 -13.49 47.37
C SER A 47 -3.65 -12.29 46.58
N ARG A 48 -4.57 -11.41 46.18
CA ARG A 48 -4.22 -10.20 45.42
C ARG A 48 -3.22 -9.30 46.16
N GLU A 49 -3.41 -9.14 47.46
CA GLU A 49 -2.54 -8.32 48.33
C GLU A 49 -1.13 -8.89 48.36
N TYR A 50 -0.99 -10.22 48.42
CA TYR A 50 0.31 -10.89 48.42
C TYR A 50 1.07 -10.72 47.09
N ILE A 51 0.36 -10.72 45.96
CA ILE A 51 0.97 -10.48 44.63
C ILE A 51 1.43 -9.02 44.48
N GLU A 52 0.62 -8.06 44.96
CA GLU A 52 0.94 -6.62 44.91
C GLU A 52 2.09 -6.27 45.88
N ASP A 53 2.07 -6.78 47.12
CA ASP A 53 3.08 -6.51 48.15
C ASP A 53 4.41 -7.24 47.89
N GLY A 54 4.36 -8.46 47.32
CA GLY A 54 5.54 -9.26 46.98
C GLY A 54 6.23 -8.85 45.67
N ASN A 55 5.68 -7.88 44.93
CA ASN A 55 6.13 -7.46 43.59
C ASN A 55 6.30 -8.66 42.62
N LEU A 56 5.46 -9.70 42.79
CA LEU A 56 5.54 -10.95 42.04
C LEU A 56 4.94 -10.74 40.65
N ARG A 57 5.74 -10.94 39.61
CA ARG A 57 5.28 -10.87 38.22
C ARG A 57 5.05 -12.26 37.68
N LEU A 58 3.77 -12.60 37.50
CA LEU A 58 3.31 -13.90 37.00
C LEU A 58 2.68 -13.75 35.62
N TYR A 59 2.97 -14.70 34.72
CA TYR A 59 2.38 -14.77 33.38
C TYR A 59 2.00 -16.20 33.02
N TYR A 60 1.00 -16.33 32.15
CA TYR A 60 0.62 -17.62 31.57
C TYR A 60 1.36 -17.85 30.25
N GLU A 61 1.95 -19.03 30.10
CA GLU A 61 2.31 -19.60 28.81
C GLU A 61 1.29 -20.69 28.48
N PHE A 62 0.96 -20.86 27.20
CA PHE A 62 0.02 -21.90 26.81
C PHE A 62 0.66 -22.80 25.77
N ASP A 63 0.72 -24.08 26.08
CA ASP A 63 1.10 -25.12 25.14
C ASP A 63 -0.15 -25.78 24.57
N ARG A 64 -0.04 -26.25 23.32
CA ARG A 64 -1.10 -27.05 22.69
C ARG A 64 -0.83 -28.50 22.97
N GLU A 65 -1.73 -29.15 23.69
CA GLU A 65 -1.70 -30.60 23.83
C GLU A 65 -2.02 -31.28 22.49
N ALA A 66 -1.53 -32.50 22.30
CA ALA A 66 -1.90 -33.35 21.15
C ALA A 66 -3.41 -33.63 21.06
N SER A 67 -4.15 -33.43 22.16
CA SER A 67 -5.60 -33.53 22.30
C SER A 67 -6.37 -32.32 21.72
N GLY A 68 -5.67 -31.21 21.43
CA GLY A 68 -6.28 -29.95 21.00
C GLY A 68 -6.76 -29.03 22.13
N LEU A 69 -6.56 -29.43 23.40
CA LEU A 69 -6.80 -28.61 24.59
C LEU A 69 -5.63 -27.63 24.81
N LEU A 70 -5.95 -26.50 25.44
CA LEU A 70 -4.93 -25.55 25.92
C LEU A 70 -4.48 -25.97 27.31
N ASP A 71 -3.16 -26.11 27.50
CA ASP A 71 -2.58 -26.25 28.83
C ASP A 71 -1.97 -24.92 29.30
N PRO A 72 -2.67 -24.15 30.16
CA PRO A 72 -2.14 -22.95 30.77
C PRO A 72 -1.08 -23.31 31.83
N THR A 73 0.15 -22.90 31.61
CA THR A 73 1.25 -23.04 32.57
C THR A 73 1.61 -21.68 33.16
N LEU A 74 1.57 -21.58 34.48
CA LEU A 74 1.92 -20.35 35.20
C LEU A 74 3.44 -20.25 35.41
N LYS A 75 4.04 -19.12 35.00
CA LYS A 75 5.49 -18.85 35.12
C LYS A 75 5.77 -17.54 35.85
N PHE A 76 6.96 -17.46 36.46
CA PHE A 76 7.49 -16.28 37.16
C PHE A 76 8.42 -15.49 36.23
N GLU A 77 8.34 -14.16 36.27
CA GLU A 77 9.18 -13.25 35.48
C GLU A 77 10.56 -13.01 36.16
N ASP A 78 10.68 -13.19 37.49
CA ASP A 78 11.91 -12.95 38.27
C ASP A 78 12.36 -14.18 39.11
N ASP A 79 13.66 -14.49 39.11
CA ASP A 79 14.31 -15.55 39.91
C ASP A 79 14.78 -15.02 41.29
N LYS A 80 13.86 -14.73 42.22
CA LYS A 80 14.23 -14.41 43.62
C LYS A 80 14.07 -15.64 44.53
N GLU A 81 14.98 -15.84 45.48
CA GLU A 81 15.03 -17.01 46.40
C GLU A 81 13.71 -17.24 47.18
N GLU A 82 12.92 -16.21 47.49
CA GLU A 82 11.59 -16.34 48.12
C GLU A 82 10.55 -17.06 47.23
N THR A 83 10.79 -17.14 45.92
CA THR A 83 9.93 -17.87 44.97
C THR A 83 10.13 -19.38 45.01
N GLU A 84 11.17 -19.91 45.67
CA GLU A 84 11.44 -21.36 45.73
C GLU A 84 10.41 -22.11 46.61
N SER A 85 9.94 -21.50 47.69
CA SER A 85 8.89 -22.08 48.55
C SER A 85 7.55 -22.20 47.81
N ILE A 86 7.30 -21.29 46.87
CA ILE A 86 6.12 -21.25 46.01
C ILE A 86 6.31 -22.17 44.80
N ARG A 87 7.51 -22.25 44.18
CA ARG A 87 7.85 -23.21 43.12
C ARG A 87 7.65 -24.66 43.58
N ASN A 88 7.97 -24.97 44.83
CA ASN A 88 7.86 -26.32 45.39
C ASN A 88 6.40 -26.78 45.62
N LYS A 89 5.44 -25.85 45.66
CA LYS A 89 4.02 -26.16 45.47
C LYS A 89 3.73 -25.98 43.99
N LYS A 90 3.70 -27.06 43.21
CA LYS A 90 3.12 -27.06 41.86
C LYS A 90 1.79 -26.27 41.88
N LEU A 91 1.82 -25.05 41.38
CA LEU A 91 0.66 -24.16 41.29
C LEU A 91 -0.20 -24.60 40.11
N GLU A 92 -0.74 -25.82 40.20
CA GLU A 92 -1.73 -26.33 39.26
C GLU A 92 -3.09 -25.85 39.73
N LEU A 93 -3.50 -24.67 39.22
CA LEU A 93 -4.89 -24.26 39.31
C LEU A 93 -5.70 -25.20 38.40
N THR A 94 -6.91 -25.57 38.83
CA THR A 94 -7.79 -26.46 38.06
C THR A 94 -8.87 -25.64 37.34
N ASN A 95 -9.36 -24.56 37.96
CA ASN A 95 -10.43 -23.76 37.37
C ASN A 95 -9.95 -22.84 36.24
N ASP A 96 -8.66 -22.49 36.19
CA ASP A 96 -8.06 -21.73 35.09
C ASP A 96 -8.04 -22.57 33.79
N ARG A 97 -7.66 -23.86 33.87
CA ARG A 97 -7.75 -24.83 32.78
C ARG A 97 -9.17 -24.93 32.25
N VAL A 98 -10.16 -24.99 33.14
CA VAL A 98 -11.58 -25.00 32.75
C VAL A 98 -11.97 -23.69 32.05
N PHE A 99 -11.54 -22.54 32.57
CA PHE A 99 -11.82 -21.23 31.97
C PHE A 99 -11.20 -21.07 30.57
N PHE A 100 -9.90 -21.36 30.43
CA PHE A 100 -9.19 -21.18 29.17
C PHE A 100 -9.66 -22.19 28.11
N ASN A 101 -9.95 -23.43 28.48
CA ASN A 101 -10.51 -24.41 27.55
C ASN A 101 -11.94 -24.08 27.11
N ASP A 102 -12.81 -23.61 28.02
CA ASP A 102 -14.16 -23.13 27.65
C ASP A 102 -14.09 -21.91 26.72
N LEU A 103 -13.25 -20.92 27.05
CA LEU A 103 -13.04 -19.74 26.21
C LEU A 103 -12.50 -20.12 24.83
N TYR A 104 -11.53 -21.04 24.77
CA TYR A 104 -10.92 -21.47 23.53
C TYR A 104 -11.88 -22.29 22.67
N ALA A 105 -12.69 -23.16 23.27
CA ALA A 105 -13.73 -23.91 22.56
C ALA A 105 -14.78 -22.97 21.95
N GLN A 106 -15.26 -21.98 22.72
CA GLN A 106 -16.18 -20.95 22.21
C GLN A 106 -15.55 -20.14 21.07
N TYR A 107 -14.27 -19.77 21.22
CA TYR A 107 -13.54 -19.06 20.17
C TYR A 107 -13.34 -19.90 18.90
N GLN A 108 -12.98 -21.18 19.00
CA GLN A 108 -12.84 -22.07 17.84
C GLN A 108 -14.17 -22.24 17.11
N SER A 109 -15.27 -22.40 17.85
CA SER A 109 -16.62 -22.44 17.28
C SER A 109 -16.94 -21.16 16.50
N LEU A 110 -16.66 -20.00 17.11
CA LEU A 110 -16.85 -18.70 16.48
C LEU A 110 -15.99 -18.53 15.22
N VAL A 111 -14.74 -18.99 15.22
CA VAL A 111 -13.88 -18.95 14.03
C VAL A 111 -14.45 -19.82 12.91
N LYS A 112 -14.86 -21.05 13.21
CA LYS A 112 -15.52 -21.92 12.22
C LYS A 112 -16.77 -21.27 11.64
N PHE A 113 -17.62 -20.73 12.49
CA PHE A 113 -18.82 -20.00 12.09
C PHE A 113 -18.49 -18.81 11.16
N ASN A 114 -17.55 -17.95 11.58
CA ASN A 114 -17.15 -16.78 10.79
C ASN A 114 -16.58 -17.20 9.42
N THR A 115 -15.69 -18.19 9.37
CA THR A 115 -15.12 -18.64 8.09
C THR A 115 -16.17 -19.20 7.13
N MET A 116 -17.15 -19.96 7.64
CA MET A 116 -18.25 -20.49 6.84
C MET A 116 -19.16 -19.37 6.33
N HIS A 117 -19.54 -18.43 7.19
CA HIS A 117 -20.40 -17.31 6.81
C HIS A 117 -19.72 -16.30 5.88
N GLU A 118 -18.42 -16.03 6.05
CA GLU A 118 -17.63 -15.23 5.11
C GLU A 118 -17.64 -15.84 3.71
N ALA A 119 -17.48 -17.16 3.59
CA ALA A 119 -17.54 -17.86 2.31
C ALA A 119 -18.94 -17.77 1.66
N LEU A 120 -20.01 -17.95 2.45
CA LEU A 120 -21.39 -17.82 1.99
C LEU A 120 -21.71 -16.41 1.50
N LEU A 121 -21.31 -15.39 2.25
CA LEU A 121 -21.51 -13.98 1.88
C LEU A 121 -20.72 -13.63 0.62
N SER A 122 -19.48 -14.11 0.49
CA SER A 122 -18.69 -13.93 -0.73
C SER A 122 -19.37 -14.55 -1.96
N ASP A 123 -19.93 -15.76 -1.83
CA ASP A 123 -20.69 -16.41 -2.90
C ASP A 123 -21.97 -15.64 -3.27
N LYS A 124 -22.71 -15.12 -2.27
CA LYS A 124 -23.88 -14.26 -2.51
C LYS A 124 -23.51 -12.97 -3.25
N VAL A 125 -22.40 -12.31 -2.89
CA VAL A 125 -21.91 -11.11 -3.58
C VAL A 125 -21.59 -11.43 -5.04
N LYS A 126 -20.87 -12.52 -5.31
CA LYS A 126 -20.55 -12.97 -6.68
C LYS A 126 -21.81 -13.27 -7.49
N LYS A 127 -22.80 -13.93 -6.90
CA LYS A 127 -24.10 -14.18 -7.55
C LYS A 127 -24.80 -12.88 -7.93
N ILE A 128 -24.82 -11.88 -7.06
CA ILE A 128 -25.41 -10.57 -7.38
C ILE A 128 -24.61 -9.88 -8.50
N ALA A 129 -23.27 -9.91 -8.46
CA ALA A 129 -22.44 -9.35 -9.52
C ALA A 129 -22.77 -9.98 -10.89
N MET A 130 -22.84 -11.32 -10.97
CA MET A 130 -23.22 -12.04 -12.18
C MET A 130 -24.64 -11.70 -12.68
N LEU A 131 -25.59 -11.53 -11.76
CA LEU A 131 -26.97 -11.14 -12.12
C LEU A 131 -27.02 -9.72 -12.68
N ILE A 132 -26.17 -8.82 -12.17
CA ILE A 132 -26.04 -7.45 -12.68
C ILE A 132 -25.39 -7.48 -14.07
N THR A 133 -24.33 -8.26 -14.29
CA THR A 133 -23.69 -8.39 -15.61
C THR A 133 -24.68 -8.86 -16.67
N LYS A 134 -25.49 -9.86 -16.35
CA LYS A 134 -26.53 -10.38 -17.24
C LYS A 134 -27.63 -9.35 -17.57
N LEU A 135 -27.86 -8.39 -16.68
CA LEU A 135 -28.76 -7.26 -16.92
C LEU A 135 -28.11 -6.16 -17.75
N THR A 136 -26.81 -5.97 -17.63
CA THR A 136 -26.03 -4.98 -18.39
C THR A 136 -25.58 -5.48 -19.76
N ASP A 137 -25.69 -6.78 -20.03
CA ASP A 137 -25.36 -7.37 -21.33
C ASP A 137 -26.24 -6.81 -22.46
N SER A 138 -25.55 -6.45 -23.54
CA SER A 138 -26.05 -5.72 -24.71
C SER A 138 -27.21 -6.39 -25.46
N SER A 139 -27.49 -7.66 -25.18
CA SER A 139 -28.59 -8.44 -25.76
C SER A 139 -29.96 -8.15 -25.11
N ASN A 140 -30.01 -7.52 -23.93
CA ASN A 140 -31.26 -7.24 -23.24
C ASN A 140 -31.88 -5.89 -23.66
N ARG A 141 -33.19 -5.92 -23.96
CA ARG A 141 -33.98 -4.82 -24.56
C ARG A 141 -34.18 -3.59 -23.67
N SER A 142 -33.56 -3.51 -22.49
CA SER A 142 -33.82 -2.45 -21.51
C SER A 142 -32.58 -1.62 -21.18
N LYS A 143 -32.12 -0.83 -22.15
CA LYS A 143 -31.01 0.13 -21.96
C LYS A 143 -31.30 1.14 -20.83
N ALA A 144 -32.58 1.44 -20.59
CA ALA A 144 -33.02 2.32 -19.50
C ALA A 144 -32.71 1.73 -18.11
N ASP A 145 -32.86 0.42 -17.92
CA ASP A 145 -32.58 -0.22 -16.62
C ASP A 145 -31.08 -0.22 -16.28
N MET A 146 -30.20 -0.30 -17.28
CA MET A 146 -28.75 -0.20 -17.07
C MET A 146 -28.37 1.18 -16.50
N TYR A 147 -28.93 2.26 -17.03
CA TYR A 147 -28.73 3.61 -16.48
C TYR A 147 -29.30 3.77 -15.07
N LEU A 148 -30.44 3.13 -14.77
CA LEU A 148 -31.02 3.13 -13.43
C LEU A 148 -30.11 2.42 -12.41
N TRP A 149 -29.63 1.21 -12.75
CA TRP A 149 -28.70 0.47 -11.89
C TRP A 149 -27.38 1.19 -11.70
N ARG A 150 -26.83 1.79 -12.76
CA ARG A 150 -25.62 2.59 -12.68
C ARG A 150 -25.79 3.80 -11.75
N ASN A 151 -26.92 4.50 -11.84
CA ASN A 151 -27.23 5.59 -10.93
C ASN A 151 -27.35 5.09 -9.47
N ILE A 152 -28.01 3.95 -9.25
CA ILE A 152 -28.11 3.32 -7.92
C ILE A 152 -26.74 2.99 -7.35
N PHE A 153 -25.82 2.42 -8.14
CA PHE A 153 -24.47 2.09 -7.67
C PHE A 153 -23.61 3.33 -7.43
N ASN A 154 -23.70 4.34 -8.29
CA ASN A 154 -22.99 5.60 -8.07
C ASN A 154 -23.47 6.28 -6.78
N LEU A 155 -24.79 6.37 -6.57
CA LEU A 155 -25.37 6.86 -5.32
C LEU A 155 -24.96 6.00 -4.11
N TYR A 156 -24.88 4.69 -4.28
CA TYR A 156 -24.46 3.78 -3.22
C TYR A 156 -22.98 3.97 -2.85
N VAL A 157 -22.10 4.23 -3.81
CA VAL A 157 -20.69 4.61 -3.56
C VAL A 157 -20.62 5.98 -2.89
N GLU A 158 -21.37 6.96 -3.37
CA GLU A 158 -21.43 8.32 -2.80
C GLU A 158 -21.89 8.32 -1.34
N PHE A 159 -22.98 7.61 -1.02
CA PHE A 159 -23.46 7.46 0.36
C PHE A 159 -22.49 6.67 1.27
N LYS A 160 -21.47 6.01 0.69
CA LYS A 160 -20.48 5.18 1.38
C LYS A 160 -19.07 5.75 1.41
N LEU A 161 -18.80 6.90 0.80
CA LEU A 161 -17.47 7.52 0.74
C LEU A 161 -16.93 8.04 2.08
N ASP A 162 -17.70 7.95 3.18
CA ASP A 162 -17.26 8.34 4.52
C ASP A 162 -16.64 7.15 5.28
N LEU A 163 -15.45 6.78 4.83
CA LEU A 163 -14.71 5.58 5.21
C LEU A 163 -13.99 5.74 6.55
N LYS A 164 -14.65 5.26 7.61
CA LYS A 164 -14.06 4.59 8.80
C LYS A 164 -15.12 4.22 9.85
N SER A 165 -16.33 4.77 9.80
CA SER A 165 -17.31 4.68 10.91
C SER A 165 -18.77 4.37 10.53
N HIS A 166 -19.10 4.10 9.26
CA HIS A 166 -20.46 4.39 8.78
C HIS A 166 -21.19 3.33 7.93
N PHE A 167 -20.68 2.11 7.73
CA PHE A 167 -21.51 1.02 7.19
C PHE A 167 -22.49 0.50 8.27
N THR A 168 -23.56 1.29 8.47
CA THR A 168 -24.54 1.12 9.54
C THR A 168 -25.94 1.06 8.94
N MET A 169 -26.86 0.40 9.66
CA MET A 169 -28.27 0.32 9.26
C MET A 169 -28.90 1.70 9.04
N LYS A 170 -28.45 2.72 9.80
CA LYS A 170 -28.91 4.12 9.64
C LYS A 170 -28.58 4.69 8.26
N ASN A 171 -27.39 4.43 7.74
CA ASN A 171 -26.96 4.95 6.44
C ASN A 171 -27.57 4.17 5.28
N LEU A 172 -27.74 2.85 5.42
CA LEU A 172 -28.51 2.06 4.47
C LEU A 172 -29.96 2.57 4.37
N ASN A 173 -30.59 2.88 5.51
CA ASN A 173 -31.93 3.46 5.55
C ASN A 173 -31.99 4.87 4.92
N LYS A 174 -30.97 5.72 5.13
CA LYS A 174 -30.87 7.02 4.44
C LYS A 174 -30.75 6.85 2.92
N PHE A 175 -29.95 5.91 2.47
CA PHE A 175 -29.80 5.56 1.06
C PHE A 175 -31.14 5.10 0.44
N VAL A 176 -31.85 4.18 1.10
CA VAL A 176 -33.17 3.72 0.63
C VAL A 176 -34.21 4.85 0.61
N LYS A 177 -34.20 5.74 1.61
CA LYS A 177 -35.05 6.93 1.61
C LYS A 177 -34.75 7.83 0.40
N HIS A 178 -33.48 8.13 0.17
CA HIS A 178 -33.06 8.93 -0.98
C HIS A 178 -33.45 8.29 -2.32
N LEU A 179 -33.31 6.97 -2.47
CA LEU A 179 -33.76 6.26 -3.67
C LEU A 179 -35.28 6.36 -3.90
N ASN A 180 -36.06 6.35 -2.82
CA ASN A 180 -37.51 6.56 -2.88
C ASN A 180 -37.86 8.00 -3.26
N ASP A 181 -37.13 8.98 -2.71
CA ASP A 181 -37.34 10.41 -2.96
C ASP A 181 -37.04 10.79 -4.42
N VAL A 182 -35.95 10.23 -4.99
CA VAL A 182 -35.57 10.39 -6.41
C VAL A 182 -36.52 9.61 -7.33
N LYS A 183 -37.48 8.84 -6.79
CA LYS A 183 -38.46 8.01 -7.52
C LYS A 183 -37.82 6.97 -8.45
N LEU A 184 -36.56 6.61 -8.23
CA LEU A 184 -35.85 5.58 -9.01
C LEU A 184 -36.55 4.23 -8.89
N ILE A 185 -37.02 3.89 -7.70
CA ILE A 185 -37.74 2.64 -7.42
C ILE A 185 -39.08 2.58 -8.18
N LYS A 186 -39.77 3.71 -8.33
CA LYS A 186 -41.02 3.82 -9.11
C LYS A 186 -40.79 3.85 -10.62
N SER A 187 -39.56 4.15 -11.07
CA SER A 187 -39.19 4.21 -12.48
C SER A 187 -38.91 2.83 -13.10
N PHE A 188 -38.75 1.78 -12.28
CA PHE A 188 -38.71 0.36 -12.71
C PHE A 188 -40.06 -0.17 -13.23
N LYS A 189 -40.74 0.58 -14.11
CA LYS A 189 -42.17 0.40 -14.41
C LYS A 189 -42.57 -0.97 -14.98
N HIS A 190 -41.65 -1.84 -15.43
CA HIS A 190 -42.00 -3.14 -16.03
C HIS A 190 -41.09 -4.35 -15.74
N SER A 191 -40.30 -4.39 -14.66
CA SER A 191 -39.46 -5.56 -14.37
C SER A 191 -39.63 -6.06 -12.94
N LYS A 192 -40.56 -7.02 -12.74
CA LYS A 192 -40.68 -7.84 -11.52
C LYS A 192 -39.32 -8.43 -11.10
N GLN A 193 -38.45 -8.64 -12.09
CA GLN A 193 -37.09 -9.13 -11.91
C GLN A 193 -36.15 -8.08 -11.28
N ASN A 194 -36.20 -6.81 -11.70
CA ASN A 194 -35.33 -5.75 -11.15
C ASN A 194 -35.69 -5.42 -9.70
N THR A 195 -36.98 -5.42 -9.36
CA THR A 195 -37.42 -5.27 -7.97
C THR A 195 -36.90 -6.43 -7.10
N LYS A 196 -36.96 -7.68 -7.61
CA LYS A 196 -36.41 -8.84 -6.92
C LYS A 196 -34.90 -8.76 -6.73
N TYR A 197 -34.16 -8.27 -7.72
CA TYR A 197 -32.70 -8.09 -7.59
C TYR A 197 -32.33 -6.97 -6.63
N PHE A 198 -33.08 -5.87 -6.62
CA PHE A 198 -32.88 -4.81 -5.65
C PHE A 198 -33.17 -5.29 -4.22
N ASP A 199 -34.22 -6.10 -4.04
CA ASP A 199 -34.53 -6.73 -2.76
C ASP A 199 -33.41 -7.68 -2.30
N GLN A 200 -32.88 -8.51 -3.21
CA GLN A 200 -31.72 -9.36 -2.93
C GLN A 200 -30.46 -8.55 -2.56
N PHE A 201 -30.21 -7.44 -3.26
CA PHE A 201 -29.10 -6.54 -2.97
C PHE A 201 -29.27 -5.85 -1.62
N TYR A 202 -30.48 -5.40 -1.29
CA TYR A 202 -30.79 -4.79 0.00
C TYR A 202 -30.62 -5.81 1.13
N GLN A 203 -31.17 -7.01 0.97
CA GLN A 203 -31.07 -8.08 1.97
C GLN A 203 -29.62 -8.51 2.20
N LEU A 204 -28.82 -8.62 1.14
CA LEU A 204 -27.39 -8.90 1.27
C LEU A 204 -26.68 -7.82 2.09
N ASN A 205 -27.00 -6.54 1.86
CA ASN A 205 -26.42 -5.44 2.61
C ASN A 205 -26.81 -5.46 4.10
N VAL A 206 -28.06 -5.80 4.40
CA VAL A 206 -28.52 -5.99 5.78
C VAL A 206 -27.75 -7.12 6.44
N GLU A 207 -27.64 -8.28 5.78
CA GLU A 207 -26.93 -9.46 6.29
C GLU A 207 -25.43 -9.17 6.52
N LEU A 208 -24.80 -8.38 5.63
CA LEU A 208 -23.42 -7.93 5.79
C LEU A 208 -23.24 -7.01 7.02
N ILE A 209 -24.14 -6.05 7.24
CA ILE A 209 -24.10 -5.17 8.42
C ILE A 209 -24.25 -5.99 9.70
N GLN A 210 -25.23 -6.90 9.73
CA GLN A 210 -25.47 -7.78 10.88
C GLN A 210 -24.25 -8.63 11.19
N PHE A 211 -23.60 -9.21 10.17
CA PHE A 211 -22.41 -10.05 10.34
C PHE A 211 -21.21 -9.25 10.86
N LEU A 212 -20.98 -8.05 10.32
CA LEU A 212 -19.90 -7.16 10.77
C LEU A 212 -20.11 -6.71 12.22
N ASN A 213 -21.35 -6.34 12.59
CA ASN A 213 -21.70 -5.98 13.96
C ASN A 213 -21.51 -7.18 14.90
N PHE A 214 -21.99 -8.37 14.52
CA PHE A 214 -21.80 -9.61 15.28
C PHE A 214 -20.32 -9.91 15.53
N SER A 215 -19.50 -9.89 14.48
CA SER A 215 -18.05 -10.11 14.57
C SER A 215 -17.36 -9.08 15.47
N ASN A 216 -17.73 -7.80 15.36
CA ASN A 216 -17.20 -6.73 16.20
C ASN A 216 -17.61 -6.90 17.68
N LEU A 217 -18.89 -7.20 17.96
CA LEU A 217 -19.40 -7.43 19.31
C LEU A 217 -18.68 -8.60 19.99
N ASN A 218 -18.48 -9.71 19.27
CA ASN A 218 -17.74 -10.86 19.79
C ASN A 218 -16.25 -10.54 20.04
N THR A 219 -15.61 -9.79 19.14
CA THR A 219 -14.22 -9.34 19.32
C THR A 219 -14.08 -8.45 20.57
N ILE A 220 -15.02 -7.53 20.78
CA ILE A 220 -15.08 -6.69 21.98
C ILE A 220 -15.33 -7.54 23.23
N ALA A 221 -16.19 -8.57 23.14
CA ALA A 221 -16.48 -9.48 24.24
C ALA A 221 -15.23 -10.26 24.68
N ILE A 222 -14.45 -10.85 23.75
CA ILE A 222 -13.15 -11.50 24.02
C ILE A 222 -12.21 -10.53 24.72
N ARG A 223 -12.02 -9.34 24.14
CA ARG A 223 -11.10 -8.34 24.70
C ARG A 223 -11.51 -7.94 26.12
N LYS A 224 -12.81 -7.76 26.37
CA LYS A 224 -13.32 -7.36 27.69
C LYS A 224 -13.34 -8.48 28.72
N ILE A 225 -13.48 -9.75 28.29
CA ILE A 225 -13.38 -10.87 29.23
C ILE A 225 -11.92 -11.10 29.63
N MET A 226 -10.99 -10.96 28.68
CA MET A 226 -9.55 -11.03 28.93
C MET A 226 -9.04 -9.92 29.83
N LYS A 227 -9.37 -8.66 29.53
CA LYS A 227 -9.04 -7.53 30.42
C LYS A 227 -9.63 -7.70 31.82
N LYS A 228 -10.76 -8.39 31.95
CA LYS A 228 -11.36 -8.67 33.26
C LYS A 228 -10.60 -9.77 33.99
N PHE A 229 -10.20 -10.84 33.30
CA PHE A 229 -9.38 -11.90 33.86
C PHE A 229 -8.09 -11.30 34.43
N ASP A 230 -7.28 -10.62 33.61
CA ASP A 230 -6.01 -10.00 34.04
C ASP A 230 -6.21 -9.01 35.21
N LYS A 231 -7.31 -8.23 35.21
CA LYS A 231 -7.58 -7.27 36.29
C LYS A 231 -7.91 -7.96 37.62
N HIS A 232 -8.59 -9.10 37.58
CA HIS A 232 -9.02 -9.82 38.78
C HIS A 232 -7.95 -10.79 39.31
N THR A 233 -7.11 -11.33 38.43
CA THR A 233 -6.07 -12.29 38.81
C THR A 233 -4.68 -11.66 38.92
N LEU A 234 -4.43 -10.49 38.32
CA LEU A 234 -3.10 -9.87 38.14
C LEU A 234 -2.09 -10.71 37.35
N LEU A 235 -2.50 -11.90 36.89
CA LEU A 235 -1.70 -12.80 36.09
C LEU A 235 -1.78 -12.31 34.63
N LYS A 236 -0.65 -11.89 34.05
CA LYS A 236 -0.61 -11.37 32.68
C LYS A 236 -0.91 -12.54 31.70
N SER A 237 -2.15 -12.65 31.23
CA SER A 237 -2.57 -13.72 30.31
C SER A 237 -2.90 -13.23 28.90
N SER A 238 -3.32 -11.97 28.76
CA SER A 238 -3.84 -11.43 27.49
C SER A 238 -2.82 -11.35 26.36
N SER A 239 -1.54 -11.08 26.64
CA SER A 239 -0.49 -10.97 25.62
C SER A 239 -0.13 -12.32 25.02
N ASN A 240 -0.02 -13.36 25.84
CA ASN A 240 0.37 -14.70 25.40
C ASN A 240 -0.81 -15.48 24.81
N LEU A 241 -2.01 -15.34 25.37
CA LEU A 241 -3.20 -15.96 24.79
C LEU A 241 -3.56 -15.31 23.44
N ALA A 242 -3.35 -14.00 23.26
CA ALA A 242 -3.55 -13.33 21.97
C ALA A 242 -2.58 -13.78 20.86
N LYS A 243 -1.41 -14.35 21.21
CA LYS A 243 -0.51 -14.97 20.24
C LYS A 243 -1.06 -16.30 19.72
N ILE A 244 -1.78 -17.04 20.58
CA ILE A 244 -2.28 -18.39 20.30
C ILE A 244 -3.68 -18.37 19.71
N MET A 245 -4.55 -17.57 20.31
CA MET A 245 -5.77 -17.06 19.70
C MET A 245 -5.33 -15.96 18.74
N THR A 246 -4.82 -16.29 17.56
CA THR A 246 -4.62 -15.30 16.49
C THR A 246 -5.94 -14.56 16.34
N ILE A 247 -6.09 -13.36 16.92
CA ILE A 247 -7.38 -12.65 16.91
C ILE A 247 -7.64 -12.33 15.45
N GLN A 248 -8.32 -13.25 14.76
CA GLN A 248 -8.69 -13.14 13.38
C GLN A 248 -9.69 -11.99 13.39
N LYS A 249 -9.18 -10.80 13.13
CA LYS A 249 -9.99 -9.77 12.50
C LYS A 249 -10.60 -10.46 11.29
N SER A 250 -11.92 -10.45 11.19
CA SER A 250 -12.63 -11.03 10.04
C SER A 250 -11.93 -10.61 8.76
N LYS A 251 -11.66 -11.57 7.87
CA LYS A 251 -11.07 -11.26 6.56
C LYS A 251 -12.02 -10.36 5.78
N LEU A 252 -13.33 -10.46 6.05
CA LEU A 252 -14.30 -9.43 5.72
C LEU A 252 -14.14 -8.23 6.67
N SER A 253 -13.20 -7.35 6.34
CA SER A 253 -13.25 -5.95 6.76
C SER A 253 -14.24 -5.18 5.87
N THR A 254 -14.72 -4.02 6.33
CA THR A 254 -15.47 -3.08 5.47
C THR A 254 -14.71 -2.81 4.18
N SER A 255 -13.38 -2.68 4.25
CA SER A 255 -12.49 -2.51 3.10
C SER A 255 -12.46 -3.69 2.13
N THR A 256 -12.62 -4.94 2.59
CA THR A 256 -12.63 -6.12 1.70
C THR A 256 -13.98 -6.27 1.01
N ILE A 257 -15.08 -5.99 1.70
CA ILE A 257 -16.42 -5.93 1.09
C ILE A 257 -16.49 -4.78 0.08
N GLU A 258 -15.91 -3.62 0.41
CA GLU A 258 -15.78 -2.48 -0.50
C GLU A 258 -14.90 -2.83 -1.71
N GLN A 259 -13.79 -3.53 -1.52
CA GLN A 259 -12.97 -4.02 -2.62
C GLN A 259 -13.73 -5.01 -3.48
N ILE A 260 -14.48 -5.96 -2.91
CA ILE A 260 -15.25 -6.93 -3.70
C ILE A 260 -16.38 -6.22 -4.45
N ILE A 261 -17.11 -5.30 -3.82
CA ILE A 261 -18.19 -4.55 -4.51
C ILE A 261 -17.62 -3.56 -5.54
N SER A 262 -16.52 -2.87 -5.23
CA SER A 262 -15.87 -1.93 -6.16
C SER A 262 -15.18 -2.65 -7.32
N THR A 263 -14.50 -3.76 -7.05
CA THR A 263 -13.76 -4.54 -8.06
C THR A 263 -14.71 -5.38 -8.92
N ASP A 264 -15.73 -6.01 -8.33
CA ASP A 264 -16.60 -6.94 -9.06
C ASP A 264 -17.91 -6.30 -9.52
N VAL A 265 -18.41 -5.21 -8.91
CA VAL A 265 -19.67 -4.57 -9.34
C VAL A 265 -19.42 -3.25 -10.06
N VAL A 266 -18.49 -2.42 -9.56
CA VAL A 266 -18.23 -1.10 -10.17
C VAL A 266 -17.37 -1.22 -11.43
N ARG A 267 -16.37 -2.11 -11.50
CA ARG A 267 -15.62 -2.35 -12.76
C ARG A 267 -16.47 -2.96 -13.87
N LEU A 268 -17.50 -3.73 -13.52
CA LEU A 268 -18.41 -4.34 -14.51
C LEU A 268 -19.40 -3.33 -15.10
N VAL A 269 -19.58 -2.16 -14.47
CA VAL A 269 -20.43 -1.08 -14.97
C VAL A 269 -19.54 0.04 -15.51
N PRO A 270 -19.44 0.21 -16.84
CA PRO A 270 -18.57 1.21 -17.45
C PRO A 270 -18.91 2.62 -16.93
N GLN A 271 -17.93 3.32 -16.39
CA GLN A 271 -18.10 4.70 -15.93
C GLN A 271 -17.83 5.70 -17.05
N LEU A 272 -18.51 6.84 -17.04
CA LEU A 272 -18.41 7.85 -18.08
C LEU A 272 -17.04 8.53 -18.06
N ASP A 273 -16.44 8.66 -16.87
CA ASP A 273 -15.19 9.38 -16.65
C ASP A 273 -14.02 8.77 -17.42
N ASP A 274 -14.00 7.44 -17.58
CA ASP A 274 -12.97 6.70 -18.30
C ASP A 274 -12.96 7.00 -19.82
N TYR A 275 -14.08 7.52 -20.36
CA TYR A 275 -14.26 7.76 -21.80
C TYR A 275 -14.38 9.25 -22.15
N LEU A 276 -13.95 10.13 -21.24
CA LEU A 276 -13.93 11.57 -21.48
C LEU A 276 -12.73 11.99 -22.33
N CYS A 277 -12.95 12.90 -23.27
CA CYS A 277 -11.88 13.54 -24.00
C CYS A 277 -11.21 14.62 -23.13
N PRO A 278 -9.87 14.58 -22.90
CA PRO A 278 -9.18 15.57 -22.06
C PRO A 278 -9.24 17.01 -22.56
N ILE A 279 -9.58 17.24 -23.83
CA ILE A 279 -9.66 18.58 -24.43
C ILE A 279 -11.04 19.21 -24.18
N CYS A 280 -12.11 18.42 -24.30
CA CYS A 280 -13.48 18.94 -24.23
C CYS A 280 -14.28 18.44 -23.03
N PHE A 281 -13.65 17.68 -22.12
CA PHE A 281 -14.22 17.15 -20.86
C PHE A 281 -15.61 16.53 -21.01
N THR A 282 -15.84 15.92 -22.16
CA THR A 282 -17.11 15.32 -22.56
C THR A 282 -16.80 14.00 -23.24
N ILE A 283 -17.79 13.11 -23.28
CA ILE A 283 -17.65 11.79 -23.89
C ILE A 283 -16.98 11.88 -25.26
N ALA A 284 -15.94 11.07 -25.47
CA ALA A 284 -15.18 11.10 -26.71
C ALA A 284 -16.07 10.72 -27.91
N TYR A 285 -16.04 11.54 -28.96
CA TYR A 285 -16.78 11.29 -30.19
C TYR A 285 -15.83 11.05 -31.35
N LYS A 286 -15.88 9.84 -31.91
CA LYS A 286 -14.87 9.31 -32.84
C LYS A 286 -13.45 9.50 -32.27
N PRO A 287 -13.11 8.79 -31.18
CA PRO A 287 -11.79 8.87 -30.57
C PRO A 287 -10.69 8.51 -31.58
N ILE A 288 -9.68 9.36 -31.66
CA ILE A 288 -8.45 9.10 -32.42
C ILE A 288 -7.36 8.77 -31.41
N ARG A 289 -6.75 7.61 -31.55
CA ARG A 289 -5.68 7.11 -30.69
C ARG A 289 -4.32 7.46 -31.30
N LEU A 290 -3.57 8.31 -30.61
CA LEU A 290 -2.25 8.74 -31.07
C LEU A 290 -1.20 7.63 -30.87
N GLU A 291 -0.02 7.76 -31.50
CA GLU A 291 1.11 6.82 -31.31
C GLU A 291 1.50 6.69 -29.82
N CYS A 292 1.33 7.77 -29.04
CA CYS A 292 1.55 7.77 -27.58
C CYS A 292 0.40 7.15 -26.77
N GLN A 293 -0.52 6.41 -27.40
CA GLN A 293 -1.66 5.71 -26.80
C GLN A 293 -2.76 6.58 -26.17
N HIS A 294 -2.63 7.90 -26.15
CA HIS A 294 -3.68 8.82 -25.69
C HIS A 294 -4.76 9.03 -26.76
N PHE A 295 -6.03 9.09 -26.36
CA PHE A 295 -7.14 9.32 -27.28
C PHE A 295 -7.86 10.66 -27.08
N PHE A 296 -8.34 11.24 -28.17
CA PHE A 296 -9.07 12.51 -28.20
C PHE A 296 -10.21 12.48 -29.21
N CYS A 297 -11.23 13.34 -29.09
CA CYS A 297 -12.24 13.51 -30.13
C CYS A 297 -11.60 13.92 -31.47
N ILE A 298 -12.07 13.37 -32.59
CA ILE A 298 -11.65 13.78 -33.95
C ILE A 298 -11.66 15.31 -34.15
N ARG A 299 -12.73 15.99 -33.73
CA ARG A 299 -12.85 17.45 -33.86
C ARG A 299 -11.85 18.21 -32.99
N CYS A 300 -11.58 17.72 -31.79
CA CYS A 300 -10.61 18.35 -30.88
C CYS A 300 -9.19 18.23 -31.47
N LEU A 301 -8.87 17.09 -32.09
CA LEU A 301 -7.59 16.89 -32.76
C LEU A 301 -7.43 17.76 -34.01
N ILE A 302 -8.46 17.86 -34.86
CA ILE A 302 -8.45 18.76 -36.04
C ILE A 302 -8.23 20.22 -35.62
N LYS A 303 -8.82 20.65 -34.50
CA LYS A 303 -8.61 22.01 -33.96
C LYS A 303 -7.17 22.24 -33.50
N LEU A 304 -6.52 21.24 -32.92
CA LEU A 304 -5.09 21.31 -32.55
C LEU A 304 -4.19 21.35 -33.79
N GLN A 305 -4.45 20.51 -34.79
CA GLN A 305 -3.70 20.49 -36.05
C GLN A 305 -3.80 21.84 -36.78
N ARG A 306 -4.99 22.46 -36.83
CA ARG A 306 -5.19 23.80 -37.43
C ARG A 306 -4.45 24.92 -36.69
N ARG A 307 -4.19 24.76 -35.38
CA ARG A 307 -3.42 25.71 -34.57
C ARG A 307 -1.91 25.52 -34.66
N GLY A 308 -1.45 24.45 -35.32
CA GLY A 308 -0.02 24.10 -35.39
C GLY A 308 0.54 23.51 -34.08
N GLU A 309 -0.33 23.06 -33.17
CA GLU A 309 0.12 22.44 -31.91
C GLU A 309 0.48 20.96 -32.13
N ALA A 310 1.77 20.68 -32.32
CA ALA A 310 2.23 19.33 -32.64
C ALA A 310 2.30 18.36 -31.44
N LYS A 311 2.25 18.88 -30.20
CA LYS A 311 2.48 18.12 -28.96
C LYS A 311 1.18 17.57 -28.39
N CYS A 312 1.22 16.35 -27.86
CA CYS A 312 0.10 15.74 -27.15
C CYS A 312 -0.22 16.52 -25.84
N PRO A 313 -1.49 16.87 -25.55
CA PRO A 313 -1.87 17.55 -24.31
C PRO A 313 -1.58 16.77 -23.02
N MET A 314 -1.48 15.44 -23.10
CA MET A 314 -1.29 14.56 -21.94
C MET A 314 0.19 14.29 -21.65
N CYS A 315 0.94 13.85 -22.68
CA CYS A 315 2.34 13.41 -22.53
C CYS A 315 3.36 14.33 -23.22
N ARG A 316 2.91 15.38 -23.93
CA ARG A 316 3.76 16.35 -24.65
C ARG A 316 4.57 15.79 -25.84
N GLU A 317 4.42 14.51 -26.17
CA GLU A 317 5.03 13.86 -27.34
C GLU A 317 4.54 14.48 -28.68
N PRO A 318 5.40 14.72 -29.68
CA PRO A 318 5.05 15.38 -30.95
C PRO A 318 4.35 14.45 -31.96
N VAL A 319 3.20 13.91 -31.58
CA VAL A 319 2.45 12.89 -32.36
C VAL A 319 1.16 13.40 -33.00
N VAL A 320 0.74 14.63 -32.70
CA VAL A 320 -0.57 15.18 -33.15
C VAL A 320 -0.63 15.36 -34.66
N MET A 321 0.47 15.77 -35.30
CA MET A 321 0.52 16.04 -36.75
C MET A 321 0.55 14.77 -37.61
N LYS A 322 0.96 13.62 -37.04
CA LYS A 322 1.02 12.34 -37.74
C LYS A 322 -0.33 11.60 -37.77
N ALA A 323 -1.27 12.02 -36.92
CA ALA A 323 -2.55 11.34 -36.78
C ALA A 323 -3.46 11.56 -38.00
N THR A 324 -3.91 10.45 -38.58
CA THR A 324 -4.79 10.43 -39.76
C THR A 324 -6.06 9.64 -39.47
N GLU A 325 -6.95 9.49 -40.45
CA GLU A 325 -8.21 8.74 -40.31
C GLU A 325 -8.01 7.26 -39.92
N ILE A 326 -6.83 6.70 -40.19
CA ILE A 326 -6.46 5.31 -39.84
C ILE A 326 -6.35 5.12 -38.31
N ASN A 327 -6.08 6.19 -37.57
CA ASN A 327 -5.91 6.16 -36.12
C ASN A 327 -7.25 6.20 -35.35
N VAL A 328 -8.39 6.13 -36.04
CA VAL A 328 -9.72 6.11 -35.41
C VAL A 328 -9.96 4.76 -34.75
N ASP A 329 -10.25 4.80 -33.45
CA ASP A 329 -10.52 3.60 -32.66
C ASP A 329 -11.98 3.13 -32.87
N HIS A 330 -12.16 2.22 -33.82
CA HIS A 330 -13.49 1.69 -34.18
C HIS A 330 -14.10 0.81 -33.09
N GLU A 331 -13.28 0.07 -32.35
CA GLU A 331 -13.71 -0.78 -31.23
C GLU A 331 -14.30 0.09 -30.11
N LEU A 332 -13.60 1.17 -29.76
CA LEU A 332 -14.05 2.12 -28.76
C LEU A 332 -15.34 2.85 -29.19
N ILE A 333 -15.48 3.18 -30.48
CA ILE A 333 -16.72 3.76 -31.02
C ILE A 333 -17.91 2.82 -30.84
N GLU A 334 -17.74 1.55 -31.17
CA GLU A 334 -18.80 0.55 -31.06
C GLU A 334 -19.18 0.33 -29.60
N TYR A 335 -18.18 0.17 -28.73
CA TYR A 335 -18.37 0.07 -27.29
C TYR A 335 -19.12 1.28 -26.70
N MET A 336 -18.73 2.50 -27.05
CA MET A 336 -19.37 3.72 -26.54
C MET A 336 -20.81 3.89 -27.05
N LYS A 337 -21.11 3.45 -28.29
CA LYS A 337 -22.49 3.43 -28.81
C LYS A 337 -23.37 2.40 -28.10
N GLN A 338 -22.78 1.28 -27.68
CA GLN A 338 -23.47 0.22 -26.97
C GLN A 338 -23.73 0.63 -25.51
N ASN A 339 -22.73 1.19 -24.83
CA ASN A 339 -22.78 1.46 -23.39
C ASN A 339 -23.21 2.87 -22.99
N PHE A 340 -23.04 3.88 -23.86
CA PHE A 340 -23.41 5.29 -23.57
C PHE A 340 -24.19 5.96 -24.74
N PRO A 341 -25.31 5.37 -25.20
CA PRO A 341 -26.03 5.85 -26.37
C PRO A 341 -26.61 7.27 -26.26
N GLU A 342 -27.04 7.71 -25.07
CA GLU A 342 -27.64 9.05 -24.90
C GLU A 342 -26.58 10.15 -24.95
N GLU A 343 -25.45 9.93 -24.27
CA GLU A 343 -24.34 10.85 -24.20
C GLU A 343 -23.67 11.01 -25.57
N VAL A 344 -23.48 9.90 -26.30
CA VAL A 344 -22.95 9.91 -27.67
C VAL A 344 -23.90 10.66 -28.62
N LYS A 345 -25.22 10.47 -28.51
CA LYS A 345 -26.22 11.21 -29.31
C LYS A 345 -26.18 12.72 -29.00
N LYS A 346 -26.10 13.09 -27.73
CA LYS A 346 -26.00 14.49 -27.29
C LYS A 346 -24.72 15.14 -27.83
N LYS A 347 -23.59 14.44 -27.76
CA LYS A 347 -22.30 14.90 -28.29
C LYS A 347 -22.31 15.01 -29.82
N LYS A 348 -22.92 14.05 -30.53
CA LYS A 348 -23.11 14.11 -31.99
C LYS A 348 -23.86 15.38 -32.40
N ARG A 349 -25.01 15.66 -31.76
CA ARG A 349 -25.80 16.88 -32.02
C ARG A 349 -25.03 18.16 -31.74
N ALA A 350 -24.26 18.19 -30.65
CA ALA A 350 -23.42 19.36 -30.32
C ALA A 350 -22.32 19.59 -31.38
N ASN A 351 -21.68 18.51 -31.84
CA ASN A 351 -20.66 18.59 -32.89
C ASN A 351 -21.26 19.03 -34.24
N GLU A 352 -22.44 18.52 -34.61
CA GLU A 352 -23.15 18.93 -35.83
C GLU A 352 -23.51 20.42 -35.79
N LYS A 353 -24.02 20.90 -34.66
CA LYS A 353 -24.32 22.32 -34.45
C LYS A 353 -23.07 23.21 -34.56
N GLU A 354 -21.95 22.77 -33.97
CA GLU A 354 -20.69 23.49 -34.05
C GLU A 354 -20.13 23.54 -35.49
N VAL A 355 -20.29 22.45 -36.27
CA VAL A 355 -19.95 22.44 -37.71
C VAL A 355 -20.80 23.45 -38.45
N THR A 356 -22.12 23.45 -38.24
CA THR A 356 -23.02 24.38 -38.93
C THR A 356 -22.65 25.82 -38.62
N ASP A 357 -22.35 26.13 -37.35
CA ASP A 357 -21.95 27.48 -36.92
C ASP A 357 -20.60 27.89 -37.56
N GLU A 358 -19.61 26.99 -37.64
CA GLU A 358 -18.32 27.24 -38.31
C GLU A 358 -18.49 27.45 -39.83
N THR A 359 -19.32 26.64 -40.50
CA THR A 359 -19.58 26.78 -41.94
C THR A 359 -20.35 28.05 -42.28
N LEU A 360 -21.32 28.44 -41.43
CA LEU A 360 -22.05 29.69 -41.59
C LEU A 360 -21.11 30.89 -41.36
N ALA A 361 -20.21 30.80 -40.38
CA ALA A 361 -19.19 31.83 -40.16
C ALA A 361 -18.23 31.97 -41.35
N MET A 362 -17.84 30.87 -42.01
CA MET A 362 -17.01 30.91 -43.21
C MET A 362 -17.75 31.41 -44.45
N ALA A 363 -19.03 31.09 -44.59
CA ALA A 363 -19.84 31.48 -45.76
C ALA A 363 -20.28 32.94 -45.73
N TYR A 364 -20.48 33.52 -44.54
CA TYR A 364 -21.04 34.87 -44.36
C TYR A 364 -20.12 35.85 -43.60
N GLY A 365 -18.98 35.40 -43.07
CA GLY A 365 -18.04 36.21 -42.31
C GLY A 365 -16.74 36.47 -43.08
N GLY A 366 -16.70 37.56 -43.85
CA GLY A 366 -15.47 38.06 -44.43
C GLY A 366 -14.43 38.44 -43.36
N GLY A 367 -13.18 38.09 -43.65
CA GLY A 367 -11.91 38.54 -43.06
C GLY A 367 -11.89 39.32 -41.74
N ASP A 368 -11.18 38.73 -40.78
CA ASP A 368 -10.61 39.32 -39.56
C ASP A 368 -11.55 39.82 -38.44
N LYS A 369 -11.32 39.22 -37.26
CA LYS A 369 -11.93 39.52 -35.96
C LYS A 369 -13.45 39.70 -36.02
N CYS A 370 -14.16 38.58 -35.93
CA CYS A 370 -15.53 38.57 -35.44
C CYS A 370 -15.55 39.09 -33.99
N LEU A 371 -15.66 40.42 -33.82
CA LEU A 371 -16.08 41.04 -32.58
C LEU A 371 -17.48 40.49 -32.30
N LYS A 372 -17.57 39.53 -31.37
CA LYS A 372 -18.85 39.00 -30.91
C LYS A 372 -19.60 40.11 -30.18
N LEU A 373 -20.46 40.83 -30.89
CA LEU A 373 -21.45 41.75 -30.32
C LEU A 373 -22.85 41.18 -30.55
N GLY A 374 -23.63 41.07 -29.46
CA GLY A 374 -24.98 40.48 -29.42
C GLY A 374 -25.19 39.56 -28.21
N LEU A 375 -26.33 38.86 -28.13
CA LEU A 375 -26.71 37.98 -27.00
C LEU A 375 -25.65 36.93 -26.63
N SER A 376 -24.71 36.60 -27.53
CA SER A 376 -23.54 35.75 -27.27
C SER A 376 -22.52 36.36 -26.28
N ALA A 377 -22.59 37.66 -25.96
CA ALA A 377 -21.78 38.29 -24.92
C ALA A 377 -22.29 37.97 -23.50
N LEU A 378 -23.56 37.57 -23.33
CA LEU A 378 -24.11 37.14 -22.05
C LEU A 378 -23.63 35.74 -21.63
N ASP A 379 -23.20 34.90 -22.58
CA ASP A 379 -22.58 33.60 -22.31
C ASP A 379 -21.20 33.73 -21.63
N ASN A 380 -20.53 34.88 -21.73
CA ASN A 380 -19.27 35.13 -21.02
C ASN A 380 -19.45 35.18 -19.50
N HIS A 381 -20.63 35.58 -18.99
CA HIS A 381 -20.87 35.56 -17.54
C HIS A 381 -20.91 34.12 -17.03
N ARG A 382 -21.62 33.23 -17.75
CA ARG A 382 -21.65 31.80 -17.41
C ARG A 382 -20.26 31.17 -17.52
N LEU A 383 -19.52 31.45 -18.59
CA LEU A 383 -18.17 30.93 -18.78
C LEU A 383 -17.21 31.43 -17.69
N ARG A 384 -17.31 32.69 -17.27
CA ARG A 384 -16.56 33.24 -16.13
C ARG A 384 -16.97 32.58 -14.82
N SER A 385 -18.27 32.42 -14.55
CA SER A 385 -18.75 31.71 -13.36
C SER A 385 -18.28 30.24 -13.34
N TYR A 386 -18.24 29.55 -14.48
CA TYR A 386 -17.69 28.20 -14.57
C TYR A 386 -16.17 28.15 -14.37
N ASN A 387 -15.44 29.15 -14.88
CA ASN A 387 -14.00 29.27 -14.64
C ASN A 387 -13.68 29.62 -13.19
N GLU A 388 -14.47 30.48 -12.56
CA GLU A 388 -14.36 30.82 -11.13
C GLU A 388 -14.70 29.61 -10.26
N LEU A 389 -15.76 28.88 -10.58
CA LEU A 389 -16.12 27.63 -9.90
C LEU A 389 -15.04 26.55 -10.11
N GLY A 390 -14.49 26.47 -11.32
CA GLY A 390 -13.37 25.59 -11.64
C GLY A 390 -12.13 25.93 -10.81
N GLN A 391 -11.79 27.21 -10.72
CA GLN A 391 -10.68 27.68 -9.87
C GLN A 391 -10.96 27.45 -8.38
N SER A 392 -12.18 27.63 -7.90
CA SER A 392 -12.53 27.36 -6.50
C SER A 392 -12.48 25.86 -6.18
N LEU A 393 -12.93 25.00 -7.10
CA LEU A 393 -12.84 23.54 -6.97
C LEU A 393 -11.38 23.08 -6.97
N ILE A 394 -10.54 23.63 -7.85
CA ILE A 394 -9.10 23.32 -7.88
C ILE A 394 -8.44 23.78 -6.58
N ARG A 395 -8.76 24.98 -6.09
CA ARG A 395 -8.26 25.46 -4.79
C ARG A 395 -8.70 24.54 -3.65
N GLN A 396 -9.97 24.15 -3.61
CA GLN A 396 -10.50 23.23 -2.60
C GLN A 396 -9.79 21.86 -2.66
N LYS A 397 -9.61 21.30 -3.86
CA LYS A 397 -8.89 20.04 -4.06
C LYS A 397 -7.41 20.14 -3.70
N SER A 398 -6.76 21.27 -4.00
CA SER A 398 -5.38 21.52 -3.60
C SER A 398 -5.25 21.65 -2.08
N THR A 399 -6.21 22.29 -1.40
CA THR A 399 -6.21 22.36 0.07
C THR A 399 -6.46 21.00 0.69
N GLU A 400 -7.39 20.21 0.13
CA GLU A 400 -7.67 18.85 0.59
C GLU A 400 -6.43 17.95 0.43
N LEU A 401 -5.76 18.01 -0.73
CA LEU A 401 -4.52 17.28 -0.96
C LEU A 401 -3.42 17.70 0.02
N SER A 402 -3.27 19.01 0.26
CA SER A 402 -2.28 19.53 1.23
C SER A 402 -2.56 19.03 2.64
N THR A 403 -3.83 19.00 3.06
CA THR A 403 -4.22 18.41 4.35
C THR A 403 -3.99 16.91 4.40
N GLN A 404 -4.19 16.19 3.29
CA GLN A 404 -3.92 14.75 3.23
C GLN A 404 -2.42 14.46 3.34
N LEU A 405 -1.57 15.27 2.69
CA LEU A 405 -0.12 15.14 2.79
C LEU A 405 0.39 15.48 4.20
N SER A 406 -0.18 16.48 4.87
CA SER A 406 0.20 16.82 6.24
C SER A 406 -0.26 15.75 7.25
N LEU A 407 -1.45 15.18 7.07
CA LEU A 407 -1.92 14.03 7.84
C LEU A 407 -1.07 12.79 7.57
N PHE A 408 -0.69 12.55 6.32
CA PHE A 408 0.18 11.44 5.97
C PHE A 408 1.56 11.59 6.62
N LYS A 409 2.13 12.80 6.62
CA LYS A 409 3.38 13.11 7.32
C LYS A 409 3.28 12.84 8.83
N SER A 410 2.17 13.22 9.47
CA SER A 410 1.99 12.96 10.91
C SER A 410 1.79 11.47 11.22
N ILE A 411 1.12 10.72 10.33
CA ILE A 411 1.01 9.26 10.43
C ILE A 411 2.38 8.60 10.28
N LEU A 412 3.18 9.02 9.31
CA LEU A 412 4.55 8.52 9.14
C LEU A 412 5.39 8.82 10.37
N LEU A 413 5.31 10.01 10.94
CA LEU A 413 6.02 10.35 12.18
C LEU A 413 5.61 9.45 13.35
N ASN A 414 4.30 9.20 13.51
CA ASN A 414 3.81 8.28 14.55
C ASN A 414 4.30 6.84 14.31
N PHE A 415 4.25 6.37 13.06
CA PHE A 415 4.77 5.05 12.69
C PHE A 415 6.26 4.91 13.02
N LEU A 416 7.05 5.95 12.75
CA LEU A 416 8.47 5.98 13.08
C LEU A 416 8.73 5.92 14.58
N THR A 417 7.92 6.60 15.40
CA THR A 417 8.05 6.53 16.85
C THR A 417 7.68 5.15 17.40
N GLU A 418 6.71 4.46 16.80
CA GLU A 418 6.26 3.15 17.25
C GLU A 418 7.21 2.01 16.80
N HIS A 419 7.82 2.13 15.63
CA HIS A 419 8.62 1.05 14.99
C HIS A 419 10.12 1.37 14.85
N ASN A 420 10.66 2.30 15.64
CA ASN A 420 12.07 2.73 15.54
C ASN A 420 13.09 1.58 15.72
N ASP A 421 12.79 0.65 16.64
CA ASP A 421 13.64 -0.51 16.92
C ASP A 421 13.56 -1.57 15.80
N GLU A 422 12.38 -1.69 15.18
CA GLU A 422 12.15 -2.63 14.07
C GLU A 422 12.82 -2.12 12.78
N LEU A 423 12.83 -0.81 12.54
CA LEU A 423 13.48 -0.20 11.37
C LEU A 423 15.01 -0.29 11.41
N SER A 424 15.59 -0.26 12.60
CA SER A 424 17.04 -0.45 12.78
C SER A 424 17.44 -1.92 12.69
N SER A 425 16.59 -2.85 13.11
CA SER A 425 16.93 -4.28 13.17
C SER A 425 16.58 -5.06 11.89
N ASP A 426 15.42 -4.76 11.27
CA ASP A 426 14.87 -5.52 10.15
C ASP A 426 15.08 -4.81 8.79
N LEU A 427 15.73 -5.53 7.89
CA LEU A 427 16.06 -5.08 6.54
C LEU A 427 14.83 -4.91 5.64
N GLU A 428 13.86 -5.81 5.75
CA GLU A 428 12.69 -5.77 4.86
C GLU A 428 11.78 -4.58 5.17
N VAL A 429 11.61 -4.29 6.46
CA VAL A 429 10.77 -3.19 6.93
C VAL A 429 11.40 -1.86 6.52
N ARG A 430 12.72 -1.72 6.68
CA ARG A 430 13.47 -0.54 6.25
C ARG A 430 13.31 -0.27 4.76
N ASN A 431 13.47 -1.29 3.92
CA ASN A 431 13.37 -1.15 2.46
C ASN A 431 11.95 -0.77 2.02
N LYS A 432 10.92 -1.41 2.59
CA LYS A 432 9.51 -1.08 2.33
C LYS A 432 9.19 0.35 2.77
N PHE A 433 9.72 0.79 3.91
CA PHE A 433 9.55 2.15 4.41
C PHE A 433 10.17 3.18 3.45
N ILE A 434 11.43 2.96 3.06
CA ILE A 434 12.14 3.81 2.09
C ILE A 434 11.37 3.91 0.77
N GLN A 435 10.91 2.78 0.25
CA GLN A 435 10.15 2.73 -1.00
C GLN A 435 8.82 3.50 -0.89
N THR A 436 8.17 3.43 0.28
CA THR A 436 6.94 4.18 0.53
C THR A 436 7.22 5.68 0.57
N CYS A 437 8.30 6.11 1.22
CA CYS A 437 8.73 7.50 1.25
C CYS A 437 9.10 8.03 -0.15
N SER A 438 9.82 7.25 -0.96
CA SER A 438 10.22 7.64 -2.31
C SER A 438 9.03 7.76 -3.26
N MET A 439 8.00 6.91 -3.14
CA MET A 439 6.77 7.01 -3.93
C MET A 439 6.01 8.32 -3.69
N VAL A 440 6.12 8.89 -2.48
CA VAL A 440 5.46 10.15 -2.11
C VAL A 440 6.37 11.36 -2.37
N GLY A 441 7.67 11.13 -2.63
CA GLY A 441 8.66 12.19 -2.81
C GLY A 441 9.07 12.86 -1.49
N ILE A 442 8.94 12.15 -0.36
CA ILE A 442 9.41 12.61 0.93
C ILE A 442 10.75 11.93 1.20
N ASP A 443 11.81 12.70 1.42
CA ASP A 443 13.10 12.16 1.86
C ASP A 443 12.95 11.59 3.28
N PRO A 444 13.19 10.28 3.50
CA PRO A 444 13.18 9.67 4.83
C PRO A 444 14.00 10.49 5.84
N LEU A 445 15.17 10.99 5.44
CA LEU A 445 16.10 11.71 6.31
C LEU A 445 15.57 13.08 6.76
N GLN A 446 14.75 13.74 5.95
CA GLN A 446 14.10 15.00 6.34
C GLN A 446 12.94 14.82 7.32
N ILE A 447 12.38 13.61 7.42
CA ILE A 447 11.33 13.30 8.40
C ILE A 447 11.95 13.17 9.80
N TYR A 448 13.21 12.70 9.89
CA TYR A 448 13.95 12.51 11.13
C TYR A 448 14.58 13.83 11.63
N GLY A 449 13.73 14.75 12.11
CA GLY A 449 14.17 15.99 12.73
C GLY A 449 14.63 15.82 14.18
N GLN A 450 15.91 16.12 14.40
CA GLN A 450 16.63 16.59 15.61
C GLN A 450 16.57 15.88 16.97
N ASP A 451 15.64 14.97 17.30
CA ASP A 451 15.65 14.35 18.63
C ASP A 451 15.46 12.82 18.57
N GLY A 452 16.54 12.07 18.84
CA GLY A 452 16.49 10.71 19.40
C GLY A 452 16.19 9.54 18.44
N ASN A 453 16.65 9.57 17.18
CA ASN A 453 16.30 8.52 16.21
C ASN A 453 17.45 7.56 15.88
N LYS A 454 17.29 6.29 16.31
CA LYS A 454 18.25 5.18 16.11
C LYS A 454 18.56 4.89 14.63
N MET A 455 17.64 5.18 13.70
CA MET A 455 17.91 5.02 12.27
C MET A 455 18.91 6.06 11.74
N GLN A 456 18.84 7.31 12.22
CA GLN A 456 19.83 8.32 11.85
C GLN A 456 21.18 8.01 12.49
N GLU A 457 21.18 7.54 13.75
CA GLU A 457 22.36 7.01 14.40
C GLU A 457 22.97 5.86 13.60
N PHE A 458 22.16 4.93 13.08
CA PHE A 458 22.60 3.86 12.18
C PHE A 458 23.26 4.37 10.90
N TYR A 459 22.64 5.33 10.19
CA TYR A 459 23.25 5.89 8.97
C TYR A 459 24.51 6.69 9.27
N CYS A 460 24.55 7.44 10.37
CA CYS A 460 25.75 8.16 10.80
C CYS A 460 26.86 7.19 11.20
N GLU A 461 26.56 6.11 11.93
CA GLU A 461 27.51 5.05 12.24
C GLU A 461 28.02 4.41 10.95
N LEU A 462 27.14 4.05 10.01
CA LEU A 462 27.53 3.48 8.73
C LEU A 462 28.42 4.43 7.92
N CYS A 463 28.14 5.74 7.92
CA CYS A 463 29.00 6.75 7.29
C CYS A 463 30.40 6.78 7.91
N VAL A 464 30.50 6.75 9.25
CA VAL A 464 31.79 6.73 9.94
C VAL A 464 32.55 5.45 9.61
N ARG A 465 31.87 4.29 9.62
CA ARG A 465 32.46 2.99 9.27
C ARG A 465 32.98 2.96 7.83
N ILE A 466 32.25 3.54 6.89
CA ILE A 466 32.69 3.69 5.49
C ILE A 466 34.02 4.45 5.44
N ILE A 467 34.14 5.57 6.15
CA ILE A 467 35.35 6.39 6.17
C ILE A 467 36.50 5.67 6.88
N GLU A 468 36.25 5.09 8.06
CA GLU A 468 37.25 4.35 8.84
C GLU A 468 37.83 3.19 8.04
N TYR A 469 36.97 2.38 7.45
CA TYR A 469 37.36 1.21 6.70
C TYR A 469 38.06 1.60 5.38
N SER A 470 37.58 2.64 4.70
CA SER A 470 38.26 3.18 3.52
C SER A 470 39.65 3.74 3.83
N ASN A 471 39.83 4.37 5.01
CA ASN A 471 41.14 4.84 5.46
C ASN A 471 42.07 3.68 5.84
N ALA A 472 41.55 2.66 6.54
CA ALA A 472 42.31 1.48 6.94
C ALA A 472 42.82 0.67 5.74
N MET A 473 42.00 0.55 4.69
CA MET A 473 42.35 -0.23 3.50
C MET A 473 43.17 0.55 2.47
N ARG A 474 43.41 1.85 2.68
CA ARG A 474 44.13 2.72 1.74
C ARG A 474 45.48 2.16 1.31
N ASP A 475 46.27 1.65 2.24
CA ASP A 475 47.61 1.13 1.95
C ASP A 475 47.58 -0.21 1.20
N LEU A 476 46.44 -0.93 1.26
CA LEU A 476 46.26 -2.25 0.65
C LEU A 476 45.64 -2.16 -0.74
N ASN A 477 44.62 -1.32 -0.93
CA ASN A 477 43.83 -1.22 -2.16
C ASN A 477 43.98 0.12 -2.90
N GLY A 478 44.84 1.02 -2.43
CA GLY A 478 45.06 2.34 -3.03
C GLY A 478 43.87 3.30 -2.88
N GLY A 479 42.90 2.99 -2.03
CA GLY A 479 41.70 3.81 -1.78
C GLY A 479 40.52 3.53 -2.71
N LEU A 480 40.55 2.43 -3.46
CA LEU A 480 39.43 1.92 -4.27
C LEU A 480 38.91 0.62 -3.69
N MET A 481 37.63 0.58 -3.33
CA MET A 481 37.04 -0.54 -2.64
C MET A 481 35.80 -1.05 -3.37
N PRO A 482 35.73 -2.32 -3.80
CA PRO A 482 34.51 -2.86 -4.38
C PRO A 482 33.35 -2.81 -3.38
N VAL A 483 32.18 -2.36 -3.82
CA VAL A 483 30.98 -2.31 -2.95
C VAL A 483 30.57 -3.71 -2.47
N GLU A 484 30.78 -4.73 -3.31
CA GLU A 484 30.56 -6.16 -2.96
C GLU A 484 31.36 -6.56 -1.70
N GLN A 485 32.65 -6.18 -1.65
CA GLN A 485 33.53 -6.52 -0.54
C GLN A 485 33.11 -5.85 0.76
N PHE A 486 32.72 -4.58 0.68
CA PHE A 486 32.21 -3.86 1.84
C PHE A 486 30.93 -4.52 2.39
N LEU A 487 30.02 -4.97 1.51
CA LEU A 487 28.81 -5.69 1.92
C LEU A 487 29.12 -7.05 2.57
N GLU A 488 30.13 -7.78 2.10
CA GLU A 488 30.57 -9.04 2.69
C GLU A 488 31.15 -8.84 4.10
N GLU A 489 32.04 -7.85 4.27
CA GLU A 489 32.70 -7.61 5.56
C GLU A 489 31.74 -7.04 6.61
N PHE A 490 30.80 -6.21 6.19
CA PHE A 490 29.76 -5.63 7.03
C PHE A 490 28.42 -6.36 6.98
N GLY A 491 28.40 -7.62 6.52
CA GLY A 491 27.19 -8.45 6.45
C GLY A 491 26.48 -8.62 7.80
N LYS A 492 27.21 -8.45 8.92
CA LYS A 492 26.64 -8.45 10.28
C LYS A 492 25.77 -7.23 10.61
N MET A 493 25.95 -6.11 9.89
CA MET A 493 25.19 -4.87 10.10
C MET A 493 23.90 -4.80 9.27
N ASN A 494 23.52 -5.86 8.55
CA ASN A 494 22.32 -5.90 7.69
C ASN A 494 22.23 -4.66 6.78
N VAL A 495 23.32 -4.38 6.05
CA VAL A 495 23.46 -3.23 5.14
C VAL A 495 23.13 -3.66 3.71
N THR A 496 22.40 -2.84 2.98
CA THR A 496 22.14 -3.04 1.54
C THR A 496 22.91 -2.06 0.67
N TYR A 497 23.01 -2.37 -0.62
CA TYR A 497 23.54 -1.45 -1.62
C TYR A 497 22.85 -0.08 -1.60
N THR A 498 21.52 -0.05 -1.45
CA THR A 498 20.74 1.20 -1.34
C THR A 498 21.05 2.03 -0.10
N ASP A 499 21.50 1.38 0.99
CA ASP A 499 21.93 2.10 2.19
C ASP A 499 23.29 2.77 1.97
N ILE A 500 24.20 2.12 1.24
CA ILE A 500 25.52 2.68 0.89
C ILE A 500 25.37 3.88 -0.04
N GLU A 501 24.53 3.80 -1.08
CA GLU A 501 24.26 4.92 -1.97
C GLU A 501 23.79 6.16 -1.20
N LYS A 502 22.87 5.96 -0.24
CA LYS A 502 22.38 7.05 0.61
C LYS A 502 23.44 7.61 1.55
N CYS A 503 24.27 6.76 2.15
CA CYS A 503 25.39 7.23 2.96
C CYS A 503 26.37 8.06 2.15
N VAL A 504 26.64 7.67 0.90
CA VAL A 504 27.49 8.44 -0.02
C VAL A 504 26.84 9.80 -0.35
N GLU A 505 25.52 9.83 -0.59
CA GLU A 505 24.79 11.10 -0.77
C GLU A 505 24.84 11.99 0.48
N MET A 506 24.76 11.40 1.69
CA MET A 506 24.91 12.14 2.95
C MET A 506 26.33 12.65 3.20
N LEU A 507 27.34 11.92 2.73
CA LEU A 507 28.75 12.28 2.89
C LEU A 507 29.24 13.29 1.86
N ARG A 508 28.64 13.35 0.67
CA ARG A 508 29.05 14.26 -0.41
C ARG A 508 29.16 15.75 0.01
N PRO A 509 28.27 16.33 0.84
CA PRO A 509 28.42 17.71 1.33
C PRO A 509 29.58 17.91 2.30
N LEU A 510 30.04 16.85 2.97
CA LEU A 510 31.13 16.89 3.96
C LEU A 510 32.49 16.57 3.31
N ASN A 511 32.50 15.62 2.38
CA ASN A 511 33.66 15.21 1.60
C ASN A 511 33.23 14.93 0.15
N GLU A 512 33.63 15.80 -0.77
CA GLU A 512 33.34 15.63 -2.20
C GLU A 512 34.08 14.43 -2.82
N ASP A 513 35.13 13.93 -2.18
CA ASP A 513 35.91 12.79 -2.66
C ASP A 513 35.24 11.43 -2.40
N VAL A 514 34.13 11.40 -1.64
CA VAL A 514 33.32 10.18 -1.42
C VAL A 514 32.35 9.98 -2.57
N GLU A 515 32.65 9.03 -3.45
CA GLU A 515 31.84 8.74 -4.63
C GLU A 515 31.82 7.23 -4.95
N ILE A 516 30.74 6.77 -5.56
CA ILE A 516 30.66 5.44 -6.18
C ILE A 516 31.05 5.59 -7.65
N VAL A 517 32.20 5.02 -8.02
CA VAL A 517 32.74 5.03 -9.39
C VAL A 517 32.55 3.66 -10.01
N ARG A 518 32.08 3.63 -11.26
CA ARG A 518 31.92 2.39 -12.02
C ARG A 518 33.17 2.10 -12.86
N ILE A 519 33.83 0.98 -12.56
CA ILE A 519 34.98 0.48 -13.32
C ILE A 519 34.57 -0.84 -14.00
N GLY A 520 34.33 -0.77 -15.32
CA GLY A 520 33.81 -1.88 -16.11
C GLY A 520 32.40 -2.30 -15.68
N LYS A 521 32.27 -3.53 -15.16
CA LYS A 521 30.99 -4.10 -14.69
C LYS A 521 30.76 -3.96 -13.18
N ARG A 522 31.75 -3.50 -12.40
CA ARG A 522 31.67 -3.40 -10.94
C ARG A 522 31.67 -1.95 -10.48
N GLU A 523 31.10 -1.74 -9.30
CA GLU A 523 31.04 -0.44 -8.64
C GLU A 523 32.03 -0.42 -7.47
N TYR A 524 32.78 0.67 -7.39
CA TYR A 524 33.81 0.90 -6.40
C TYR A 524 33.49 2.15 -5.59
N LEU A 525 33.61 2.03 -4.27
CA LEU A 525 33.59 3.15 -3.35
C LEU A 525 34.98 3.80 -3.32
N LYS A 526 35.00 5.10 -3.60
CA LYS A 526 36.17 5.99 -3.58
C LYS A 526 35.96 7.01 -2.47
N ASN A 527 36.98 7.27 -1.66
CA ASN A 527 36.96 8.28 -0.57
C ASN A 527 38.09 9.31 -0.71
N PHE A 528 38.94 9.18 -1.73
CA PHE A 528 40.10 10.03 -1.96
C PHE A 528 40.05 10.59 -3.36
N HIS A 529 40.71 11.73 -3.57
CA HIS A 529 40.87 12.32 -4.89
C HIS A 529 41.72 11.42 -5.82
N ILE A 530 41.05 10.51 -6.53
CA ILE A 530 41.61 9.54 -7.47
C ILE A 530 41.01 9.79 -8.85
N GLU A 531 41.86 10.16 -9.80
CA GLU A 531 41.50 10.26 -11.22
C GLU A 531 42.04 9.03 -11.94
N ILE A 532 41.15 8.19 -12.46
CA ILE A 532 41.53 6.98 -13.19
C ILE A 532 41.56 7.32 -14.68
N THR A 533 42.75 7.19 -15.28
CA THR A 533 42.92 7.36 -16.73
C THR A 533 42.24 6.24 -17.51
N GLN A 534 41.93 6.48 -18.80
CA GLN A 534 41.32 5.47 -19.66
C GLN A 534 42.17 4.18 -19.76
N ASP A 535 43.49 4.32 -19.77
CA ASP A 535 44.41 3.18 -19.80
C ASP A 535 44.35 2.36 -18.51
N GLN A 536 44.31 3.02 -17.35
CA GLN A 536 44.18 2.35 -16.05
C GLN A 536 42.83 1.64 -15.91
N ASN A 537 41.73 2.24 -16.42
CA ASN A 537 40.42 1.59 -16.45
C ASN A 537 40.42 0.27 -17.22
N VAL A 538 41.09 0.22 -18.38
CA VAL A 538 41.21 -1.02 -19.17
C VAL A 538 42.04 -2.07 -18.42
N VAL A 539 43.11 -1.66 -17.75
CA VAL A 539 43.92 -2.58 -16.93
C VAL A 539 43.11 -3.14 -15.77
N PHE A 540 42.36 -2.31 -15.04
CA PHE A 540 41.45 -2.76 -13.99
C PHE A 540 40.36 -3.70 -14.53
N GLU A 541 39.77 -3.42 -15.69
CA GLU A 541 38.75 -4.30 -16.28
C GLU A 541 39.29 -5.71 -16.57
N ILE A 542 40.53 -5.81 -17.07
CA ILE A 542 41.18 -7.10 -17.31
C ILE A 542 41.52 -7.78 -15.98
N ALA A 543 42.08 -7.02 -15.03
CA ALA A 543 42.45 -7.50 -13.71
C ALA A 543 41.24 -8.02 -12.91
N SER A 544 40.10 -7.33 -12.94
CA SER A 544 38.87 -7.73 -12.23
C SER A 544 38.25 -9.04 -12.76
N ASN A 545 38.54 -9.39 -14.01
CA ASN A 545 38.03 -10.61 -14.65
C ASN A 545 38.97 -11.82 -14.48
N ILE A 546 40.29 -11.60 -14.49
CA ILE A 546 41.32 -12.67 -14.56
C ILE A 546 42.14 -12.75 -13.27
N GLY A 547 42.11 -11.69 -12.46
CA GLY A 547 42.84 -11.52 -11.20
C GLY A 547 44.20 -10.82 -11.34
N TYR A 548 44.86 -11.02 -12.48
CA TYR A 548 46.18 -10.44 -12.75
C TYR A 548 46.34 -9.97 -14.20
N VAL A 549 47.30 -9.08 -14.40
CA VAL A 549 47.69 -8.52 -15.69
C VAL A 549 49.19 -8.65 -15.87
N SER A 550 49.64 -8.85 -17.12
CA SER A 550 51.06 -8.85 -17.48
C SER A 550 51.32 -7.99 -18.71
N VAL A 551 52.56 -7.51 -18.85
CA VAL A 551 52.99 -6.71 -20.01
C VAL A 551 52.76 -7.46 -21.33
N ARG A 552 52.96 -8.79 -21.35
CA ARG A 552 52.69 -9.62 -22.52
C ARG A 552 51.20 -9.66 -22.87
N MET A 553 50.35 -9.78 -21.86
CA MET A 553 48.90 -9.81 -22.03
C MET A 553 48.36 -8.51 -22.63
N LEU A 554 48.84 -7.35 -22.17
CA LEU A 554 48.46 -6.06 -22.74
C LEU A 554 48.99 -5.89 -24.18
N LYS A 555 50.17 -6.42 -24.47
CA LYS A 555 50.73 -6.40 -25.82
C LYS A 555 49.94 -7.28 -26.79
N ASP A 556 49.66 -8.52 -26.40
CA ASP A 556 49.08 -9.53 -27.29
C ASP A 556 47.56 -9.32 -27.47
N ASN A 557 46.84 -8.88 -26.42
CA ASN A 557 45.38 -8.68 -26.49
C ASN A 557 44.97 -7.27 -26.92
N LEU A 558 45.70 -6.22 -26.52
CA LEU A 558 45.35 -4.83 -26.80
C LEU A 558 46.27 -4.15 -27.81
N GLY A 559 47.33 -4.82 -28.27
CA GLY A 559 48.32 -4.24 -29.20
C GLY A 559 49.18 -3.14 -28.56
N TRP A 560 49.27 -3.09 -27.23
CA TRP A 560 50.01 -2.03 -26.55
C TRP A 560 51.53 -2.20 -26.70
N PRO A 561 52.27 -1.12 -27.03
CA PRO A 561 53.73 -1.15 -27.01
C PRO A 561 54.25 -1.49 -25.61
N SER A 562 55.32 -2.29 -25.52
CA SER A 562 55.85 -2.77 -24.24
C SER A 562 56.21 -1.64 -23.27
N TYR A 563 56.74 -0.51 -23.76
CA TYR A 563 57.05 0.66 -22.93
C TYR A 563 55.80 1.31 -22.33
N ARG A 564 54.68 1.37 -23.08
CA ARG A 564 53.41 1.94 -22.61
C ARG A 564 52.82 1.05 -21.53
N ALA A 565 52.76 -0.26 -21.78
CA ALA A 565 52.25 -1.23 -20.83
C ALA A 565 53.05 -1.23 -19.52
N THR A 566 54.39 -1.20 -19.59
CA THR A 566 55.24 -1.10 -18.40
C THR A 566 55.05 0.21 -17.66
N SER A 567 55.02 1.36 -18.36
CA SER A 567 54.82 2.67 -17.72
C SER A 567 53.47 2.79 -17.01
N VAL A 568 52.39 2.26 -17.59
CA VAL A 568 51.05 2.29 -16.98
C VAL A 568 50.99 1.36 -15.77
N LEU A 569 51.51 0.14 -15.88
CA LEU A 569 51.51 -0.83 -14.78
C LEU A 569 52.38 -0.36 -13.62
N ASP A 570 53.58 0.16 -13.87
CA ASP A 570 54.45 0.68 -12.83
C ASP A 570 53.87 1.95 -12.19
N GLY A 571 53.17 2.80 -12.98
CA GLY A 571 52.38 3.90 -12.46
C GLY A 571 51.29 3.45 -11.50
N MET A 572 50.51 2.42 -11.87
CA MET A 572 49.47 1.85 -11.01
C MET A 572 50.04 1.22 -9.72
N VAL A 573 51.21 0.59 -9.80
CA VAL A 573 51.91 0.07 -8.61
C VAL A 573 52.39 1.22 -7.72
N SER A 574 52.92 2.30 -8.30
CA SER A 574 53.35 3.47 -7.53
C SER A 574 52.20 4.16 -6.80
N SER A 575 50.99 4.10 -7.36
CA SER A 575 49.75 4.58 -6.74
C SER A 575 49.13 3.59 -5.75
N GLY A 576 49.67 2.38 -5.61
CA GLY A 576 49.15 1.35 -4.70
C GLY A 576 47.90 0.61 -5.21
N TYR A 577 47.57 0.73 -6.49
CA TYR A 577 46.40 0.08 -7.08
C TYR A 577 46.60 -1.39 -7.42
N LEU A 578 47.83 -1.78 -7.74
CA LEU A 578 48.19 -3.15 -8.14
C LEU A 578 49.36 -3.66 -7.32
N TRP A 579 49.34 -4.94 -7.01
CA TRP A 579 50.44 -5.63 -6.32
C TRP A 579 51.33 -6.36 -7.32
N VAL A 580 52.64 -6.32 -7.09
CA VAL A 580 53.61 -6.96 -8.00
C VAL A 580 54.02 -8.32 -7.43
N ASP A 581 53.79 -9.37 -8.21
CA ASP A 581 54.33 -10.70 -7.98
C ASP A 581 55.45 -10.99 -8.98
N ARG A 582 56.62 -11.38 -8.45
CA ARG A 582 57.80 -11.74 -9.24
C ARG A 582 58.14 -13.20 -9.01
N PHE A 583 57.71 -14.06 -9.93
CA PHE A 583 57.98 -15.49 -9.87
C PHE A 583 58.70 -15.99 -11.12
N LYS A 584 59.88 -16.62 -10.94
CA LYS A 584 60.69 -17.25 -12.01
C LYS A 584 60.90 -16.36 -13.25
N GLY A 585 61.20 -15.08 -13.04
CA GLY A 585 61.46 -14.12 -14.13
C GLY A 585 60.23 -13.63 -14.89
N LYS A 586 59.02 -14.02 -14.46
CA LYS A 586 57.75 -13.42 -14.91
C LYS A 586 57.29 -12.42 -13.86
N VAL A 587 56.82 -11.26 -14.32
CA VAL A 587 56.22 -10.22 -13.47
C VAL A 587 54.73 -10.20 -13.76
N LEU A 588 53.93 -10.42 -12.73
CA LEU A 588 52.48 -10.36 -12.75
C LEU A 588 52.02 -9.22 -11.83
N TYR A 589 51.00 -8.50 -12.25
CA TYR A 589 50.41 -7.39 -11.52
C TYR A 589 48.99 -7.80 -11.11
N TRP A 590 48.72 -7.86 -9.82
CA TRP A 590 47.48 -8.39 -9.25
C TRP A 590 46.58 -7.26 -8.74
N ASP A 591 45.28 -7.43 -8.90
CA ASP A 591 44.28 -6.59 -8.22
C ASP A 591 44.13 -7.06 -6.76
N PRO A 592 44.39 -6.20 -5.75
CA PRO A 592 44.22 -6.55 -4.34
C PRO A 592 42.80 -7.03 -4.01
N ALA A 593 41.78 -6.45 -4.66
CA ALA A 593 40.38 -6.82 -4.47
C ALA A 593 40.07 -8.23 -4.97
N TRP A 594 40.84 -8.77 -5.92
CA TRP A 594 40.69 -10.14 -6.39
C TRP A 594 41.23 -11.15 -5.37
N ILE A 595 42.30 -10.82 -4.66
CA ILE A 595 42.94 -11.71 -3.68
C ILE A 595 42.02 -11.96 -2.47
N GLN A 596 41.26 -10.95 -2.07
CA GLN A 596 40.31 -11.04 -0.94
C GLN A 596 39.02 -11.81 -1.27
N LYS A 597 38.83 -12.23 -2.53
CA LYS A 597 37.68 -13.00 -2.99
C LYS A 597 37.79 -14.52 -2.72
N VAL A 598 38.95 -14.99 -2.26
CA VAL A 598 39.30 -16.38 -1.96
C VAL A 598 39.51 -16.52 -0.46
#